data_AF-A0A087T460-F1
#
_entry.id   AF-A0A087T460-F1
#
_cell.length_a   1.000
_cell.length_b   1.000
_cell.length_c   1.000
_cell.angle_alpha   90.00
_cell.angle_beta   90.00
_cell.angle_gamma   90.00
#
_symmetry.space_group_name_H-M   'P 1'
#
loop_
_entity.id
_entity.type
_entity.pdbx_description
1 polymer ?
#
loop_
_entity_poly.entity_id
_entity_poly.type
_entity_poly.pdbx_seq_one_letter_code
_entity_poly.pdbx_strand_id
1 'polypeptide(L)'
;MDTDFSEEEIKEALIECKIPVIKLNRMVRMRDGIPTPLPMYYLETPNTPDGKRMYDIRYLLDMRVRIVTYKGRPGPVQCFQCQRFGHTQKACHNK
;
A
#
# COMPACT_ATOMS: atom_id res chain seq x y z
N MET A 1 -21.22 0.47 -7.84
CA MET A 1 -20.45 0.33 -9.10
C MET A 1 -19.22 -0.46 -8.74
N ASP A 2 -19.28 -1.76 -9.02
CA ASP A 2 -18.14 -2.68 -8.99
C ASP A 2 -17.32 -2.41 -10.25
N THR A 3 -16.40 -1.45 -10.18
CA THR A 3 -15.49 -1.22 -11.30
C THR A 3 -14.26 -2.10 -11.09
N ASP A 4 -14.35 -3.32 -11.60
CA ASP A 4 -13.30 -4.33 -11.54
C ASP A 4 -12.30 -4.08 -12.68
N PHE A 5 -11.50 -3.01 -12.55
CA PHE A 5 -10.40 -2.78 -13.50
C PHE A 5 -9.36 -3.89 -13.37
N SER A 6 -8.97 -4.45 -14.49
CA SER A 6 -7.90 -5.42 -14.56
C SER A 6 -6.54 -4.78 -14.22
N GLU A 7 -5.57 -5.60 -13.84
CA GLU A 7 -4.21 -5.11 -13.57
C GLU A 7 -3.54 -4.54 -14.83
N GLU A 8 -3.99 -4.97 -16.00
CA GLU A 8 -3.48 -4.56 -17.30
C GLU A 8 -3.93 -3.13 -17.63
N GLU A 9 -5.23 -2.83 -17.48
CA GLU A 9 -5.78 -1.49 -17.73
C GLU A 9 -5.13 -0.42 -16.84
N ILE A 10 -4.88 -0.75 -15.57
CA ILE A 10 -4.23 0.18 -14.64
C ILE A 10 -2.75 0.37 -15.02
N LYS A 11 -2.05 -0.67 -15.49
CA LYS A 11 -0.68 -0.55 -15.98
C LYS A 11 -0.62 0.37 -17.20
N GLU A 12 -1.52 0.18 -18.16
CA GLU A 12 -1.59 1.02 -19.36
C GLU A 12 -1.83 2.49 -18.99
N ALA A 13 -2.80 2.78 -18.13
CA ALA A 13 -3.09 4.14 -17.68
C ALA A 13 -1.90 4.80 -16.96
N LEU A 14 -1.12 4.03 -16.18
CA LEU A 14 0.10 4.52 -15.52
C LEU A 14 1.23 4.79 -16.52
N ILE A 15 1.34 3.97 -17.58
CA ILE A 15 2.31 4.18 -18.67
C ILE A 15 1.96 5.44 -19.47
N GLU A 16 0.68 5.70 -19.75
CA GLU A 16 0.20 6.95 -20.37
C GLU A 16 0.55 8.18 -19.54
N CYS A 17 0.49 8.04 -18.21
CA CYS A 17 0.93 9.07 -17.26
C CYS A 17 2.47 9.23 -17.17
N LYS A 18 3.24 8.47 -17.96
CA LYS A 18 4.71 8.44 -17.99
C LYS A 18 5.33 8.01 -16.66
N ILE A 19 4.68 7.12 -15.92
CA ILE A 19 5.20 6.60 -14.66
C ILE A 19 5.85 5.23 -14.90
N PRO A 20 7.12 5.04 -14.50
CA PRO A 20 7.76 3.74 -14.61
C PRO A 20 7.18 2.78 -13.56
N VAL A 21 6.51 1.72 -14.03
CA VAL A 21 5.93 0.66 -13.19
C VAL A 21 6.80 -0.59 -13.24
N ILE A 22 7.21 -1.10 -12.08
CA ILE A 22 7.93 -2.38 -11.95
C ILE A 22 6.93 -3.51 -11.70
N LYS A 23 6.02 -3.30 -10.75
CA LYS A 23 5.06 -4.31 -10.31
C LYS A 23 3.74 -3.66 -9.96
N LEU A 24 2.65 -4.30 -10.34
CA LEU A 24 1.30 -3.95 -9.93
C LEU A 24 0.56 -5.23 -9.57
N ASN A 25 0.05 -5.32 -8.34
CA ASN A 25 -0.73 -6.46 -7.86
C ASN A 25 -1.97 -5.97 -7.12
N ARG A 26 -3.13 -6.59 -7.35
CA ARG A 26 -4.33 -6.32 -6.56
C ARG A 26 -4.18 -6.84 -5.13
N MET A 27 -4.56 -6.02 -4.15
CA MET A 27 -4.56 -6.44 -2.75
C MET A 27 -5.75 -7.35 -2.46
N VAL A 28 -5.51 -8.38 -1.66
CA VAL A 28 -6.53 -9.35 -1.23
C VAL A 28 -6.66 -9.30 0.29
N ARG A 29 -7.89 -9.27 0.78
CA ARG A 29 -8.20 -9.46 2.20
C ARG A 29 -8.55 -10.92 2.43
N MET A 30 -7.82 -11.58 3.31
CA MET A 30 -8.21 -12.88 3.85
C MET A 30 -9.17 -12.68 5.02
N ARG A 31 -10.38 -13.23 4.93
CA ARG A 31 -11.31 -13.41 6.06
C ARG A 31 -11.83 -14.83 6.04
N ASP A 32 -11.71 -15.54 7.16
CA ASP A 32 -12.24 -16.90 7.32
C ASP A 32 -11.76 -17.89 6.23
N GLY A 33 -10.53 -17.71 5.74
CA GLY A 33 -9.94 -18.52 4.66
C GLY A 33 -10.41 -18.15 3.24
N ILE A 34 -11.32 -17.19 3.10
CA ILE A 34 -11.85 -16.74 1.82
C ILE A 34 -11.04 -15.50 1.36
N PRO A 35 -10.37 -15.55 0.19
CA PRO A 35 -9.70 -14.41 -0.39
C PRO A 35 -10.74 -13.46 -1.03
N THR A 36 -10.90 -12.27 -0.48
CA THR A 36 -11.74 -11.22 -1.07
C THR A 36 -10.86 -10.15 -1.71
N PRO A 37 -10.95 -9.91 -3.03
CA PRO A 37 -10.17 -8.87 -3.68
C PRO A 37 -10.65 -7.49 -3.23
N LEU A 38 -9.70 -6.56 -3.05
CA LEU A 38 -9.99 -5.18 -2.65
C LEU A 38 -9.88 -4.26 -3.88
N PRO A 39 -10.57 -3.10 -3.89
CA PRO A 39 -10.36 -2.05 -4.87
C PRO A 39 -9.08 -1.24 -4.56
N MET A 40 -8.01 -1.95 -4.17
CA MET A 40 -6.72 -1.38 -3.81
C MET A 40 -5.65 -2.18 -4.53
N TYR A 41 -4.69 -1.46 -5.10
CA TYR A 41 -3.58 -2.05 -5.84
C TYR A 41 -2.28 -1.65 -5.17
N TYR A 42 -1.37 -2.62 -5.08
CA TYR A 42 -0.01 -2.40 -4.67
C TYR A 42 0.83 -2.13 -5.91
N LEU A 43 1.53 -1.00 -5.91
CA LEU A 43 2.37 -0.53 -7.00
C LEU A 43 3.82 -0.41 -6.51
N GLU A 44 4.76 -0.94 -7.29
CA GLU A 44 6.19 -0.71 -7.13
C GLU A 44 6.72 0.08 -8.31
N THR A 45 7.45 1.15 -8.02
CA THR A 45 8.12 2.01 -9.00
C THR A 45 9.60 2.13 -8.62
N PRO A 46 10.50 2.40 -9.58
CA PRO A 46 11.88 2.68 -9.27
C PRO A 46 11.98 3.98 -8.46
N ASN A 47 13.00 4.10 -7.61
CA ASN A 47 13.25 5.31 -6.83
C ASN A 47 13.88 6.42 -7.70
N THR A 48 13.19 6.80 -8.77
CA THR A 48 13.53 7.91 -9.66
C THR A 48 12.62 9.11 -9.40
N PRO A 49 13.02 10.32 -9.81
CA PRO A 49 12.13 11.49 -9.77
C PRO A 49 10.79 11.23 -10.48
N ASP A 50 10.82 10.53 -11.62
CA ASP A 50 9.61 10.15 -12.36
C ASP A 50 8.73 9.17 -11.60
N GLY A 51 9.33 8.20 -10.90
CA GLY A 51 8.59 7.31 -10.00
C GLY A 51 7.84 8.10 -8.92
N LYS A 52 8.47 9.10 -8.32
CA LYS A 52 7.83 9.93 -7.26
C LYS A 52 6.63 10.74 -7.74
N ARG A 53 6.53 11.06 -9.04
CA ARG A 53 5.38 11.78 -9.62
C ARG A 53 4.06 11.00 -9.49
N MET A 54 4.12 9.71 -9.21
CA MET A 54 2.93 8.91 -8.91
C MET A 54 2.10 9.49 -7.76
N TYR A 55 2.72 10.12 -6.76
CA TYR A 55 1.99 10.71 -5.63
C TYR A 55 1.15 11.93 -6.02
N ASP A 56 1.43 12.54 -7.17
CA ASP A 56 0.69 13.70 -7.68
C ASP A 56 -0.57 13.28 -8.47
N ILE A 57 -0.70 12.00 -8.84
CA ILE A 57 -1.91 11.52 -9.52
C ILE A 57 -3.09 11.59 -8.56
N ARG A 58 -4.13 12.32 -8.99
CA ARG A 58 -5.43 12.40 -8.30
C ARG A 58 -6.55 11.69 -9.05
N TYR A 59 -6.37 11.47 -10.35
CA TYR A 59 -7.36 10.86 -11.23
C TYR A 59 -6.69 9.83 -12.13
N LEU A 60 -7.29 8.64 -12.23
CA LEU A 60 -6.86 7.57 -13.10
C LEU A 60 -8.11 6.84 -13.60
N LEU A 61 -8.21 6.58 -14.92
CA LEU A 61 -9.36 5.92 -15.53
C LEU A 61 -10.70 6.60 -15.17
N ASP A 62 -10.73 7.94 -15.25
CA ASP A 62 -11.87 8.80 -14.86
C ASP A 62 -12.34 8.69 -13.39
N MET A 63 -11.58 7.96 -12.56
CA MET A 63 -11.86 7.82 -11.14
C MET A 63 -10.90 8.65 -10.30
N ARG A 64 -11.41 9.17 -9.19
CA ARG A 64 -10.57 9.79 -8.18
C ARG A 64 -9.82 8.71 -7.40
N VAL A 65 -8.49 8.74 -7.47
CA VAL A 65 -7.60 7.80 -6.77
C VAL A 65 -6.80 8.51 -5.69
N ARG A 66 -6.34 7.74 -4.70
CA ARG A 66 -5.41 8.22 -3.67
C ARG A 66 -4.23 7.26 -3.55
N ILE A 67 -3.06 7.72 -3.97
CA ILE A 67 -1.82 6.96 -3.83
C ILE A 67 -1.18 7.31 -2.50
N VAL A 68 -0.85 6.28 -1.71
CA VAL A 68 -0.24 6.41 -0.40
C VAL A 68 0.99 5.53 -0.32
N THR A 69 1.97 5.94 0.49
CA THR A 69 3.14 5.11 0.78
C THR A 69 2.70 3.82 1.47
N TYR A 70 3.13 2.69 0.94
CA TYR A 70 2.90 1.40 1.59
C TYR A 70 3.67 1.34 2.90
N LYS A 71 2.97 1.10 4.00
CA LYS A 71 3.55 0.87 5.32
C LYS A 71 3.41 -0.60 5.65
N GLY A 72 4.53 -1.29 5.77
CA GLY A 72 4.56 -2.68 6.23
C GLY A 72 3.95 -2.82 7.63
N ARG A 73 3.66 -4.06 8.04
CA ARG A 73 3.22 -4.33 9.40
C ARG A 73 4.31 -3.86 10.36
N PRO A 74 3.99 -2.96 11.31
CA PRO A 74 4.97 -2.59 12.33
C PRO A 74 5.39 -3.88 13.07
N GLY A 75 6.68 -3.99 13.35
CA GLY A 75 7.20 -5.09 14.17
C GLY A 75 6.54 -5.12 15.55
N PRO A 76 6.81 -6.17 16.34
CA PRO A 76 6.32 -6.22 17.71
C PRO A 76 6.75 -4.96 18.46
N VAL A 77 5.80 -4.34 19.18
CA VAL A 77 6.08 -3.15 19.97
C VAL A 77 7.17 -3.48 21.00
N GLN A 78 8.29 -2.76 20.94
CA GLN A 78 9.37 -2.86 21.92
C GLN A 78 9.23 -1.76 22.97
N CYS A 79 9.30 -2.15 24.24
CA CYS A 79 9.30 -1.20 25.35
C CYS A 79 10.68 -0.56 25.50
N PHE A 80 10.78 0.77 25.46
CA PHE A 80 12.05 1.50 25.65
C PHE A 80 12.56 1.49 27.10
N GLN A 81 11.75 1.09 28.08
CA GLN A 81 12.15 1.03 29.49
C GLN A 81 12.80 -0.31 29.86
N CYS A 82 12.16 -1.44 29.52
CA CYS A 82 12.65 -2.78 29.88
C CYS A 82 13.21 -3.58 28.69
N GLN A 83 13.20 -2.99 27.48
CA GLN A 83 13.62 -3.60 26.21
C GLN A 83 12.87 -4.90 25.81
N ARG A 84 11.79 -5.26 26.52
CA ARG A 84 10.95 -6.41 26.17
C ARG A 84 9.90 -6.05 25.12
N PHE A 85 9.47 -7.05 24.36
CA PHE A 85 8.42 -6.93 23.35
C PHE A 85 7.01 -7.07 23.93
N GLY A 86 6.00 -6.63 23.18
CA GLY A 86 4.58 -6.85 23.47
C GLY A 86 3.90 -5.77 24.31
N HIS A 87 4.60 -4.70 24.69
CA HIS A 87 4.01 -3.56 25.38
C HIS A 87 4.78 -2.27 25.11
N THR A 88 4.10 -1.12 25.26
CA THR A 88 4.73 0.20 25.19
C THR A 88 5.33 0.59 26.53
N GLN A 89 6.23 1.59 26.55
CA GLN A 89 6.76 2.17 27.78
C GLN A 89 5.65 2.61 28.76
N LYS A 90 4.53 3.15 28.25
CA LYS A 90 3.37 3.58 29.07
C LYS A 90 2.66 2.41 29.76
N ALA A 91 2.71 1.22 29.18
CA ALA A 91 2.11 0.00 29.71
C ALA A 91 3.16 -0.94 30.34
N CYS A 92 4.32 -0.40 30.72
CA CYS A 92 5.37 -1.18 31.36
C CYS A 92 5.04 -1.44 32.83
N HIS A 93 4.96 -2.72 33.19
CA HIS A 93 4.74 -3.17 34.57
C HIS A 93 6.04 -3.57 35.28
N ASN A 94 7.19 -3.27 34.67
CA ASN A 94 8.50 -3.48 35.27
C ASN A 94 8.77 -2.28 36.20
N LYS A 95 8.25 -2.35 37.43
CA LYS A 95 8.65 -1.46 38.53
C LYS A 95 9.97 -1.92 39.11
#